data_AF-A0A7J3FBM2-F1
#
_entry.id   AF-A0A7J3FBM2-F1
#
_cell.length_a   1.000
_cell.length_b   1.000
_cell.length_c   1.000
_cell.angle_alpha   90.00
_cell.angle_beta   90.00
_cell.angle_gamma   90.00
#
_symmetry.space_group_name_H-M   'P 1'
#
loop_
_entity.id
_entity.type
_entity.pdbx_description
1 polymer ?
#
loop_
_entity_poly.entity_id
_entity_poly.type
_entity_poly.pdbx_seq_one_letter_code
_entity_poly.pdbx_strand_id
1 'polypeptide(L)'
;MERSMLKAVASDGALSAQMIQEKKKRASREDVEAKLRLIEAALYVAGRPLDLKTLCSIVNSRSERKVKKLARMLIDEYKRRNTALEILELEDDRFVLQLKSECSDKVKRLAIRPLLTDGPLRTLSYIAYRQPITQKQVIEVRGKHAYKHISELVEMGLINRERNGRDFILKTTDYFADYFGLSRNIQVMKRQLKRIFNKSGEEKLPADGAAGMQGQQSETSK
;
A
#
# COMPACT_ATOMS: atom_id res chain seq x y z
N MET A 1 -4.39 45.32 56.76
CA MET A 1 -3.25 44.52 56.26
C MET A 1 -3.67 43.16 55.72
N GLU A 2 -4.61 42.44 56.34
CA GLU A 2 -5.03 41.08 55.90
C GLU A 2 -5.54 40.98 54.46
N ARG A 3 -6.33 41.96 53.97
CA ARG A 3 -6.78 42.00 52.56
C ARG A 3 -5.65 42.09 51.53
N SER A 4 -4.48 42.61 51.90
CA SER A 4 -3.31 42.72 51.02
C SER A 4 -2.54 41.41 50.92
N MET A 5 -2.47 40.65 52.02
CA MET A 5 -1.85 39.32 52.03
C MET A 5 -2.71 38.28 51.30
N LEU A 6 -4.04 38.30 51.45
CA LEU A 6 -4.96 37.41 50.74
C LEU A 6 -4.90 37.58 49.21
N LYS A 7 -4.68 38.81 48.70
CA LYS A 7 -4.48 39.07 47.27
C LYS A 7 -3.13 38.55 46.74
N ALA A 8 -2.07 38.65 47.55
CA ALA A 8 -0.74 38.16 47.17
C ALA A 8 -0.69 36.62 47.09
N VAL A 9 -1.28 35.93 48.07
CA VAL A 9 -1.37 34.45 48.09
C VAL A 9 -2.24 33.91 46.96
N ALA A 10 -3.34 34.60 46.63
CA ALA A 10 -4.20 34.23 45.49
C ALA A 10 -3.52 34.44 44.12
N SER A 11 -2.66 35.46 43.99
CA SER A 11 -1.88 35.73 42.77
C SER A 11 -0.80 34.67 42.54
N ASP A 12 -0.13 34.22 43.61
CA ASP A 12 0.94 33.20 43.54
C ASP A 12 0.37 31.79 43.22
N GLY A 13 -0.83 31.48 43.74
CA GLY A 13 -1.59 30.28 43.37
C GLY A 13 -2.06 30.26 41.91
N ALA A 14 -2.42 31.42 41.35
CA ALA A 14 -2.84 31.53 39.95
C ALA A 14 -1.65 31.41 38.97
N LEU A 15 -0.51 32.05 39.29
CA LEU A 15 0.73 31.91 38.49
C LEU A 15 1.24 30.47 38.49
N SER A 16 1.25 29.79 39.64
CA SER A 16 1.70 28.39 39.75
C SER A 16 0.80 27.44 38.95
N ALA A 17 -0.53 27.62 38.98
CA ALA A 17 -1.47 26.85 38.16
C ALA A 17 -1.26 27.07 36.64
N GLN A 18 -1.03 28.33 36.21
CA GLN A 18 -0.72 28.66 34.81
C GLN A 18 0.60 28.03 34.35
N MET A 19 1.66 28.10 35.15
CA MET A 19 2.96 27.48 34.84
C MET A 19 2.86 25.95 34.72
N ILE A 20 2.08 25.30 35.57
CA ILE A 20 1.82 23.85 35.50
C ILE A 20 1.06 23.51 34.21
N GLN A 21 0.06 24.33 33.85
CA GLN A 21 -0.75 24.12 32.64
C GLN A 21 0.07 24.31 31.36
N GLU A 22 0.97 25.29 31.31
CA GLU A 22 1.89 25.50 30.19
C GLU A 22 2.91 24.37 30.06
N LYS A 23 3.52 23.92 31.17
CA LYS A 23 4.43 22.77 31.17
C LYS A 23 3.73 21.51 30.67
N LYS A 24 2.51 21.24 31.11
CA LYS A 24 1.70 20.10 30.66
C LYS A 24 1.37 20.20 29.17
N LYS A 25 1.03 21.40 28.68
CA LYS A 25 0.75 21.67 27.26
C LYS A 25 2.00 21.46 26.40
N ARG A 26 3.17 21.90 26.87
CA ARG A 26 4.46 21.71 26.19
C ARG A 26 4.84 20.24 26.09
N ALA A 27 4.80 19.50 27.19
CA ALA A 27 5.06 18.06 27.22
C ALA A 27 4.11 17.29 26.29
N SER A 28 2.83 17.68 26.23
CA SER A 28 1.85 17.07 25.32
C SER A 28 2.16 17.35 23.84
N ARG A 29 2.72 18.52 23.51
CA ARG A 29 3.11 18.86 22.13
C ARG A 29 4.34 18.07 21.72
N GLU A 30 5.33 17.95 22.60
CA GLU A 30 6.55 17.18 22.35
C GLU A 30 6.24 15.69 22.13
N ASP A 31 5.32 15.10 22.90
CA ASP A 31 4.84 13.73 22.69
C ASP A 31 4.13 13.56 21.33
N VAL A 32 3.28 14.52 20.95
CA VAL A 32 2.61 14.50 19.64
C VAL A 32 3.64 14.56 18.51
N GLU A 33 4.62 15.45 18.59
CA GLU A 33 5.63 15.62 17.56
C GLU A 33 6.55 14.40 17.45
N ALA A 34 6.94 13.80 18.58
CA ALA A 34 7.68 12.55 18.59
C ALA A 34 6.92 11.42 17.88
N LYS A 35 5.61 11.30 18.12
CA LYS A 35 4.76 10.30 17.46
C LYS A 35 4.58 10.57 15.96
N LEU A 36 4.46 11.83 15.56
CA LEU A 36 4.39 12.18 14.13
C LEU A 36 5.67 11.75 13.40
N ARG A 37 6.85 12.02 13.97
CA ARG A 37 8.15 11.59 13.42
C ARG A 37 8.26 10.06 13.32
N LEU A 38 7.75 9.33 14.33
CA LEU A 38 7.73 7.86 14.28
C LEU A 38 6.81 7.32 13.19
N ILE A 39 5.64 7.92 12.98
CA ILE A 39 4.73 7.54 11.88
C ILE A 39 5.38 7.84 10.52
N GLU A 40 5.98 9.02 10.36
CA GLU A 40 6.70 9.42 9.14
C GLU A 40 7.80 8.41 8.81
N ALA A 41 8.63 8.07 9.80
CA ALA A 41 9.70 7.08 9.66
C ALA A 41 9.18 5.68 9.30
N ALA A 42 8.10 5.22 9.94
CA ALA A 42 7.50 3.92 9.65
C ALA A 42 6.98 3.84 8.21
N LEU A 43 6.27 4.88 7.75
CA LEU A 43 5.75 4.94 6.38
C LEU A 43 6.88 5.01 5.35
N TYR A 44 7.94 5.77 5.63
CA TYR A 44 9.12 5.87 4.78
C TYR A 44 9.84 4.53 4.63
N VAL A 45 10.17 3.88 5.76
CA VAL A 45 10.91 2.62 5.76
C VAL A 45 10.07 1.48 5.16
N ALA A 46 8.76 1.46 5.41
CA ALA A 46 7.91 0.40 4.90
C ALA A 46 7.81 0.40 3.37
N GLY A 47 7.80 1.57 2.73
CA GLY A 47 7.65 1.70 1.28
C GLY A 47 6.36 1.06 0.73
N ARG A 48 5.38 0.79 1.60
CA ARG A 48 4.10 0.15 1.31
C ARG A 48 3.03 0.64 2.29
N PRO A 49 1.74 0.46 1.97
CA PRO A 49 0.67 0.83 2.89
C PRO A 49 0.76 0.09 4.24
N LEU A 50 0.60 0.82 5.33
CA LEU A 50 0.54 0.32 6.71
C LEU A 50 -0.85 0.50 7.30
N ASP A 51 -1.31 -0.50 8.06
CA ASP A 51 -2.57 -0.42 8.80
C ASP A 51 -2.43 0.28 10.15
N LEU A 52 -3.56 0.69 10.73
CA LEU A 52 -3.60 1.36 12.03
C LEU A 52 -3.02 0.49 13.16
N LYS A 53 -3.14 -0.85 13.08
CA LYS A 53 -2.59 -1.77 14.07
C LYS A 53 -1.06 -1.68 14.11
N THR A 54 -0.43 -1.70 12.94
CA THR A 54 1.02 -1.55 12.81
C THR A 54 1.47 -0.19 13.32
N LEU A 55 0.79 0.89 12.91
CA LEU A 55 1.12 2.25 13.36
C LEU A 55 0.95 2.41 14.88
N CYS A 56 -0.11 1.85 15.46
CA CYS A 56 -0.35 1.82 16.91
C CYS A 56 0.81 1.16 17.67
N SER A 57 1.31 0.03 17.16
CA SER A 57 2.46 -0.66 17.73
C SER A 57 3.71 0.24 17.74
N ILE A 58 4.00 0.89 16.60
CA ILE A 58 5.17 1.78 16.46
C ILE A 58 5.14 2.97 17.41
N VAL A 59 3.97 3.63 17.57
CA VAL A 59 3.86 4.82 18.44
C VAL A 59 3.48 4.49 19.88
N ASN A 60 3.45 3.20 20.25
CA ASN A 60 3.03 2.70 21.56
C ASN A 60 1.68 3.28 22.02
N SER A 61 0.68 3.26 21.13
CA SER A 61 -0.68 3.75 21.40
C SER A 61 -1.68 2.60 21.34
N ARG A 62 -2.57 2.53 22.34
CA ARG A 62 -3.70 1.59 22.33
C ARG A 62 -4.93 2.09 21.58
N SER A 63 -4.90 3.34 21.09
CA SER A 63 -6.07 3.99 20.48
C SER A 63 -5.84 4.25 19.00
N GLU A 64 -6.45 3.43 18.15
CA GLU A 64 -6.46 3.60 16.71
C GLU A 64 -7.01 4.98 16.30
N ARG A 65 -8.07 5.46 16.97
CA ARG A 65 -8.62 6.80 16.73
C ARG A 65 -7.59 7.92 16.94
N LYS A 66 -6.72 7.81 17.96
CA LYS A 66 -5.66 8.80 18.21
C LYS A 66 -4.59 8.72 17.12
N VAL A 67 -4.17 7.51 16.74
CA VAL A 67 -3.15 7.31 15.70
C VAL A 67 -3.64 7.76 14.34
N LYS A 68 -4.89 7.47 14.00
CA LYS A 68 -5.55 7.97 12.79
C LYS A 68 -5.53 9.50 12.73
N LYS A 69 -5.80 10.17 13.86
CA LYS A 69 -5.72 11.63 13.94
C LYS A 69 -4.30 12.14 13.71
N LEU A 70 -3.29 11.50 14.29
CA LEU A 70 -1.88 11.84 14.07
C LEU A 70 -1.48 11.64 12.60
N ALA A 71 -1.85 10.51 11.99
CA ALA A 71 -1.59 10.25 10.58
C ALA A 71 -2.22 11.33 9.68
N ARG A 72 -3.47 11.74 9.95
CA ARG A 72 -4.14 12.83 9.22
C ARG A 72 -3.47 14.19 9.44
N MET A 73 -3.00 14.49 10.65
CA MET A 73 -2.19 15.69 10.88
C MET A 73 -0.93 15.69 10.03
N LEU A 74 -0.27 14.54 9.89
CA LEU A 74 0.91 14.40 9.04
C LEU A 74 0.57 14.58 7.55
N ILE A 75 -0.59 14.07 7.08
CA ILE A 75 -1.09 14.34 5.73
C ILE A 75 -1.20 15.85 5.48
N ASP A 76 -1.79 16.60 6.42
CA ASP A 76 -1.96 18.05 6.28
C ASP A 76 -0.62 18.81 6.36
N GLU A 77 0.36 18.31 7.12
CA GLU A 77 1.73 18.83 7.09
C GLU A 77 2.38 18.65 5.72
N TYR A 78 2.32 17.46 5.13
CA TYR A 78 2.90 17.20 3.81
C TYR A 78 2.24 18.04 2.72
N LYS A 79 0.92 18.23 2.79
CA LYS A 79 0.19 19.14 1.89
C LYS A 79 0.71 20.58 2.01
N ARG A 80 0.93 21.08 3.22
CA ARG A 80 1.46 22.44 3.47
C ARG A 80 2.90 22.63 3.03
N ARG A 81 3.76 21.61 3.20
CA ARG A 81 5.18 21.67 2.79
C ARG A 81 5.34 21.78 1.26
N ASN A 82 4.33 21.37 0.50
CA ASN A 82 4.31 21.40 -0.96
C ASN A 82 5.56 20.79 -1.63
N THR A 83 6.00 19.64 -1.13
CA THR A 83 7.17 18.90 -1.68
C THR A 83 6.72 17.86 -2.72
N ALA A 84 7.67 17.08 -3.25
CA ALA A 84 7.41 15.96 -4.17
C ALA A 84 6.76 14.74 -3.49
N LEU A 85 6.68 14.72 -2.15
CA LEU A 85 6.14 13.60 -1.37
C LEU A 85 4.75 13.93 -0.85
N GLU A 86 3.94 12.89 -0.69
CA GLU A 86 2.62 12.96 -0.09
C GLU A 86 2.33 11.73 0.76
N ILE A 87 1.45 11.89 1.76
CA ILE A 87 0.88 10.76 2.49
C ILE A 87 -0.58 10.62 2.06
N LEU A 88 -0.96 9.41 1.68
CA LEU A 88 -2.33 9.06 1.34
C LEU A 88 -2.96 8.17 2.41
N GLU A 89 -4.24 8.41 2.67
CA GLU A 89 -5.13 7.51 3.39
C GLU A 89 -5.90 6.70 2.32
N LEU A 90 -5.71 5.38 2.33
CA LEU A 90 -6.37 4.43 1.44
C LEU A 90 -7.68 3.94 2.04
N GLU A 91 -8.43 3.16 1.25
CA GLU A 91 -9.58 2.40 1.76
C GLU A 91 -9.14 1.46 2.91
N ASP A 92 -9.98 1.32 3.93
CA ASP A 92 -9.73 0.59 5.19
C ASP A 92 -8.65 1.17 6.12
N ASP A 93 -8.52 2.50 6.16
CA ASP A 93 -7.66 3.20 7.13
C ASP A 93 -6.18 2.80 7.07
N ARG A 94 -5.70 2.48 5.85
CA ARG A 94 -4.27 2.26 5.60
C ARG A 94 -3.60 3.54 5.12
N PHE A 95 -2.34 3.73 5.49
CA PHE A 95 -1.59 4.94 5.18
C PHE A 95 -0.30 4.60 4.42
N VAL A 96 0.07 5.42 3.44
CA VAL A 96 1.28 5.24 2.64
C VAL A 96 1.96 6.58 2.38
N LEU A 97 3.29 6.63 2.50
CA LEU A 97 4.12 7.74 2.04
C LEU A 97 4.62 7.43 0.63
N GLN A 98 4.36 8.31 -0.33
CA GLN A 98 4.71 8.10 -1.73
C GLN A 98 5.13 9.40 -2.44
N LEU A 99 5.66 9.26 -3.66
CA LEU A 99 5.85 10.38 -4.57
C LEU A 99 4.50 10.84 -5.12
N LYS A 100 4.31 12.15 -5.24
CA LYS A 100 3.21 12.73 -6.00
C LYS A 100 3.26 12.22 -7.44
N SER A 101 2.08 11.92 -7.99
CA SER A 101 1.93 11.40 -9.36
C SER A 101 2.67 12.26 -10.41
N GLU A 102 2.68 13.58 -10.22
CA GLU A 102 3.38 14.58 -11.05
C GLU A 102 4.89 14.35 -11.18
N CYS A 103 5.52 13.81 -10.12
CA CYS A 103 6.96 13.57 -10.06
C CYS A 103 7.34 12.15 -10.47
N SER A 104 6.43 11.18 -10.26
CA SER A 104 6.69 9.75 -10.38
C SER A 104 7.26 9.35 -11.75
N ASP A 105 6.65 9.85 -12.84
CA ASP A 105 7.05 9.46 -14.21
C ASP A 105 8.50 9.85 -14.56
N LYS A 106 8.99 10.98 -14.02
CA LYS A 106 10.34 11.50 -14.32
C LYS A 106 11.45 10.75 -13.57
N VAL A 107 11.13 10.20 -12.40
CA VAL A 107 12.12 9.56 -11.52
C VAL A 107 12.00 8.03 -11.48
N LYS A 108 11.00 7.46 -12.16
CA LYS A 108 10.74 6.01 -12.20
C LYS A 108 11.98 5.16 -12.56
N ARG A 109 12.86 5.68 -13.42
CA ARG A 109 14.14 5.02 -13.81
C ARG A 109 15.12 4.83 -12.65
N LEU A 110 14.97 5.58 -11.57
CA LEU A 110 15.83 5.51 -10.37
C LEU A 110 15.32 4.50 -9.34
N ALA A 111 14.18 3.84 -9.56
CA ALA A 111 13.73 2.77 -8.68
C ALA A 111 14.75 1.62 -8.72
N ILE A 112 15.60 1.57 -7.69
CA ILE A 112 16.86 0.79 -7.66
C ILE A 112 16.61 -0.72 -7.84
N ARG A 113 15.41 -1.22 -7.54
CA ARG A 113 14.98 -2.58 -7.88
C ARG A 113 13.48 -2.59 -8.19
N PRO A 114 13.04 -3.12 -9.35
CA PRO A 114 11.63 -3.41 -9.54
C PRO A 114 11.23 -4.48 -8.51
N LEU A 115 10.05 -4.31 -7.90
CA LEU A 115 9.49 -5.24 -6.89
C LEU A 115 9.57 -6.70 -7.36
N LEU A 116 9.41 -6.90 -8.66
CA LEU A 116 9.43 -8.18 -9.33
C LEU A 116 10.41 -8.11 -10.50
N THR A 117 11.14 -9.19 -10.74
CA THR A 117 11.81 -9.37 -12.03
C THR A 117 10.77 -9.55 -13.14
N ASP A 118 11.19 -9.42 -14.38
CA ASP A 118 10.30 -9.43 -15.55
C ASP A 118 9.45 -10.72 -15.64
N GLY A 119 10.01 -11.88 -15.26
CA GLY A 119 9.30 -13.16 -15.25
C GLY A 119 8.04 -13.17 -14.35
N PRO A 120 8.19 -13.02 -13.02
CA PRO A 120 7.10 -12.88 -12.08
C PRO A 120 6.16 -11.72 -12.40
N LEU A 121 6.69 -10.55 -12.81
CA LEU A 121 5.87 -9.39 -13.15
C LEU A 121 4.92 -9.69 -14.32
N ARG A 122 5.41 -10.33 -15.38
CA ARG A 122 4.56 -10.75 -16.48
C ARG A 122 3.54 -11.79 -16.01
N THR A 123 3.90 -12.75 -15.13
CA THR A 123 2.94 -13.75 -14.62
C THR A 123 1.84 -13.09 -13.80
N LEU A 124 2.19 -12.15 -12.92
CA LEU A 124 1.25 -11.33 -12.16
C LEU A 124 0.32 -10.54 -13.08
N SER A 125 0.88 -9.90 -14.11
CA SER A 125 0.13 -9.12 -15.11
C SER A 125 -0.92 -9.99 -15.82
N TYR A 126 -0.55 -11.22 -16.20
CA TYR A 126 -1.48 -12.18 -16.79
C TYR A 126 -2.62 -12.53 -15.84
N ILE A 127 -2.30 -12.86 -14.57
CA ILE A 127 -3.31 -13.17 -13.54
C ILE A 127 -4.24 -11.97 -13.31
N ALA A 128 -3.69 -10.76 -13.11
CA ALA A 128 -4.47 -9.56 -12.82
C ALA A 128 -5.48 -9.21 -13.93
N TYR A 129 -5.11 -9.45 -15.18
CA TYR A 129 -5.99 -9.23 -16.33
C TYR A 129 -7.04 -10.35 -16.49
N ARG A 130 -6.63 -11.61 -16.31
CA ARG A 130 -7.46 -12.79 -16.56
C ARG A 130 -8.27 -13.26 -15.36
N GLN A 131 -8.06 -12.70 -14.18
CA GLN A 131 -8.75 -13.14 -12.97
C GLN A 131 -10.29 -13.07 -13.09
N PRO A 132 -11.01 -14.00 -12.45
CA PRO A 132 -10.48 -15.22 -11.82
C PRO A 132 -9.97 -16.23 -12.86
N ILE A 133 -8.78 -16.82 -12.63
CA ILE A 133 -8.17 -17.78 -13.58
C ILE A 133 -7.65 -19.01 -12.84
N THR A 134 -7.71 -20.20 -13.46
CA THR A 134 -7.13 -21.39 -12.86
C THR A 134 -5.60 -21.35 -12.90
N GLN A 135 -4.94 -21.91 -11.88
CA GLN A 135 -3.49 -22.09 -11.87
C GLN A 135 -3.06 -22.88 -13.11
N LYS A 136 -3.80 -23.93 -13.51
CA LYS A 136 -3.52 -24.73 -14.71
C LYS A 136 -3.42 -23.86 -15.97
N GLN A 137 -4.40 -22.98 -16.22
CA GLN A 137 -4.38 -22.07 -17.37
C GLN A 137 -3.19 -21.10 -17.32
N VAL A 138 -2.80 -20.64 -16.13
CA VAL A 138 -1.60 -19.79 -15.99
C VAL A 138 -0.34 -20.56 -16.35
N ILE A 139 -0.18 -21.79 -15.87
CA ILE A 139 0.97 -22.64 -16.20
C ILE A 139 1.02 -22.96 -17.70
N GLU A 140 -0.13 -23.23 -18.32
CA GLU A 140 -0.22 -23.52 -19.76
C GLU A 140 0.31 -22.36 -20.62
N VAL A 141 -0.04 -21.13 -20.26
CA VAL A 141 0.40 -19.94 -21.02
C VAL A 141 1.83 -19.51 -20.64
N ARG A 142 2.25 -19.70 -19.39
CA ARG A 142 3.51 -19.14 -18.85
C ARG A 142 4.64 -20.14 -18.68
N GLY A 143 4.37 -21.42 -18.92
CA GLY A 143 5.31 -22.51 -18.75
C GLY A 143 5.57 -22.88 -17.28
N LYS A 144 6.43 -23.88 -17.09
CA LYS A 144 6.72 -24.50 -15.78
C LYS A 144 7.27 -23.51 -14.73
N HIS A 145 7.98 -22.46 -15.14
CA HIS A 145 8.51 -21.45 -14.20
C HIS A 145 7.41 -20.69 -13.45
N ALA A 146 6.19 -20.65 -13.99
CA ALA A 146 5.06 -19.97 -13.36
C ALA A 146 4.64 -20.61 -12.01
N TYR A 147 4.99 -21.87 -11.74
CA TYR A 147 4.80 -22.45 -10.40
C TYR A 147 5.58 -21.66 -9.33
N LYS A 148 6.85 -21.35 -9.60
CA LYS A 148 7.70 -20.56 -8.70
C LYS A 148 7.17 -19.14 -8.58
N HIS A 149 6.81 -18.52 -9.71
CA HIS A 149 6.26 -17.16 -9.70
C HIS A 149 4.97 -17.08 -8.89
N ILE A 150 4.04 -18.03 -9.04
CA ILE A 150 2.79 -18.03 -8.27
C ILE A 150 3.08 -18.17 -6.77
N SER A 151 4.02 -19.02 -6.38
CA SER A 151 4.42 -19.16 -4.97
C SER A 151 4.96 -17.85 -4.39
N GLU A 152 5.86 -17.19 -5.12
CA GLU A 152 6.43 -15.88 -4.75
C GLU A 152 5.35 -14.80 -4.65
N LEU A 153 4.45 -14.73 -5.64
CA LEU A 153 3.35 -13.74 -5.65
C LEU A 153 2.35 -13.93 -4.51
N VAL A 154 2.11 -15.18 -4.07
CA VAL A 154 1.29 -15.49 -2.89
C VAL A 154 2.02 -15.06 -1.62
N GLU A 155 3.30 -15.37 -1.48
CA GLU A 155 4.12 -14.98 -0.31
C GLU A 155 4.20 -13.46 -0.14
N MET A 156 4.29 -12.73 -1.26
CA MET A 156 4.24 -11.27 -1.28
C MET A 156 2.85 -10.69 -1.05
N GLY A 157 1.81 -11.54 -0.94
CA GLY A 157 0.43 -11.13 -0.75
C GLY A 157 -0.20 -10.41 -1.95
N LEU A 158 0.38 -10.52 -3.15
CA LEU A 158 -0.14 -9.87 -4.36
C LEU A 158 -1.28 -10.65 -5.00
N ILE A 159 -1.32 -11.97 -4.80
CA ILE A 159 -2.41 -12.83 -5.27
C ILE A 159 -2.88 -13.77 -4.17
N ASN A 160 -4.16 -14.12 -4.21
CA ASN A 160 -4.72 -15.23 -3.45
C ASN A 160 -4.79 -16.49 -4.32
N ARG A 161 -4.51 -17.63 -3.70
CA ARG A 161 -4.62 -18.97 -4.30
C ARG A 161 -5.64 -19.80 -3.52
N GLU A 162 -6.84 -19.93 -4.08
CA GLU A 162 -7.97 -20.62 -3.46
C GLU A 162 -8.17 -22.00 -4.09
N ARG A 163 -8.39 -23.04 -3.27
CA ARG A 163 -8.64 -24.39 -3.78
C ARG A 163 -10.06 -24.49 -4.35
N ASN A 164 -10.19 -25.03 -5.57
CA ASN A 164 -11.47 -25.28 -6.22
C ASN A 164 -11.48 -26.70 -6.82
N GLY A 165 -12.05 -27.64 -6.07
CA GLY A 165 -12.04 -29.06 -6.43
C GLY A 165 -10.61 -29.63 -6.50
N ARG A 166 -10.20 -30.03 -7.71
CA ARG A 166 -8.85 -30.54 -8.00
C ARG A 166 -7.86 -29.47 -8.47
N ASP A 167 -8.34 -28.26 -8.73
CA ASP A 167 -7.54 -27.14 -9.22
C ASP A 167 -7.44 -26.02 -8.18
N PHE A 168 -6.68 -24.98 -8.53
CA PHE A 168 -6.59 -23.73 -7.78
C PHE A 168 -7.06 -22.56 -8.64
N ILE A 169 -7.79 -21.62 -8.04
CA ILE A 169 -8.18 -20.34 -8.65
C ILE A 169 -7.28 -19.24 -8.09
N LEU A 170 -6.79 -18.38 -8.99
CA LEU A 170 -5.94 -17.24 -8.70
C LEU A 170 -6.70 -15.93 -8.92
N LYS A 171 -6.55 -15.01 -7.97
CA LYS A 171 -7.08 -13.63 -8.01
C LYS A 171 -6.05 -12.67 -7.42
N THR A 172 -6.05 -11.41 -7.83
CA THR A 172 -5.27 -10.37 -7.13
C THR A 172 -5.91 -10.03 -5.80
N THR A 173 -5.10 -9.56 -4.85
CA THR A 173 -5.57 -9.06 -3.56
C THR A 173 -5.87 -7.56 -3.62
N ASP A 174 -6.48 -7.02 -2.56
CA ASP A 174 -6.56 -5.57 -2.37
C ASP A 174 -5.17 -4.95 -2.18
N TYR A 175 -4.25 -5.66 -1.53
CA TYR A 175 -2.86 -5.24 -1.39
C TYR A 175 -2.18 -5.01 -2.73
N PHE A 176 -2.44 -5.87 -3.73
CA PHE A 176 -1.99 -5.62 -5.11
C PHE A 176 -2.53 -4.31 -5.65
N ALA A 177 -3.83 -4.06 -5.51
CA ALA A 177 -4.44 -2.84 -6.02
C ALA A 177 -3.80 -1.60 -5.39
N ASP A 178 -3.66 -1.59 -4.07
CA ASP A 178 -3.06 -0.48 -3.33
C ASP A 178 -1.59 -0.28 -3.69
N TYR A 179 -0.82 -1.37 -3.79
CA TYR A 179 0.60 -1.33 -4.10
C TYR A 179 0.86 -0.72 -5.49
N PHE A 180 0.04 -1.07 -6.49
CA PHE A 180 0.19 -0.57 -7.85
C PHE A 180 -0.62 0.71 -8.14
N GLY A 181 -1.29 1.30 -7.13
CA GLY A 181 -2.12 2.49 -7.31
C GLY A 181 -3.32 2.26 -8.24
N LEU A 182 -3.87 1.05 -8.22
CA LEU A 182 -5.03 0.62 -9.00
C LEU A 182 -6.29 0.64 -8.13
N SER A 183 -7.44 0.73 -8.78
CA SER A 183 -8.74 0.59 -8.12
C SER A 183 -8.93 -0.85 -7.62
N ARG A 184 -9.49 -1.03 -6.42
CA ARG A 184 -9.92 -2.35 -5.92
C ARG A 184 -11.10 -2.94 -6.68
N ASN A 185 -11.92 -2.08 -7.31
CA ASN A 185 -12.93 -2.56 -8.25
C ASN A 185 -12.28 -3.22 -9.47
N ILE A 186 -12.50 -4.52 -9.65
CA ILE A 186 -11.88 -5.36 -10.69
C ILE A 186 -12.13 -4.80 -12.11
N GLN A 187 -13.32 -4.27 -12.40
CA GLN A 187 -13.64 -3.76 -13.74
C GLN A 187 -12.92 -2.45 -14.04
N VAL A 188 -12.75 -1.59 -13.03
CA VAL A 188 -11.94 -0.36 -13.15
C VAL A 188 -10.46 -0.73 -13.25
N MET A 189 -9.99 -1.67 -12.43
CA MET A 189 -8.62 -2.18 -12.43
C MET A 189 -8.22 -2.70 -13.80
N LYS A 190 -9.03 -3.57 -14.42
CA LYS A 190 -8.75 -4.12 -15.75
C LYS A 190 -8.62 -3.03 -16.82
N ARG A 191 -9.44 -1.96 -16.74
CA ARG A 191 -9.33 -0.80 -17.63
C ARG A 191 -8.05 0.00 -17.38
N GLN A 192 -7.67 0.22 -16.12
CA GLN A 192 -6.41 0.88 -15.77
C GLN A 192 -5.21 0.08 -16.26
N LEU A 193 -5.19 -1.24 -16.06
CA LEU A 193 -4.15 -2.15 -16.55
C LEU A 193 -4.02 -2.09 -18.08
N LYS A 194 -5.13 -2.17 -18.82
CA LYS A 194 -5.13 -2.03 -20.29
C LYS A 194 -4.48 -0.72 -20.75
N ARG A 195 -4.76 0.37 -20.04
CA ARG A 195 -4.17 1.69 -20.31
C ARG A 195 -2.66 1.72 -20.05
N ILE A 196 -2.20 1.03 -19.01
CA ILE A 196 -0.77 0.94 -18.66
C ILE A 196 -0.02 0.16 -19.75
N PHE A 197 -0.52 -1.00 -20.15
CA PHE A 197 0.12 -1.85 -21.18
C PHE A 197 0.19 -1.16 -22.55
N ASN A 198 -0.86 -0.44 -22.95
CA ASN A 198 -0.87 0.29 -24.22
C ASN A 198 0.15 1.44 -24.25
N LYS A 199 0.47 2.05 -23.11
CA LYS A 199 1.47 3.14 -23.03
C LYS A 199 2.91 2.63 -23.06
N SER A 200 3.17 1.39 -22.66
CA SER A 200 4.51 0.80 -22.61
C SER A 200 4.99 0.23 -23.96
N GLY A 201 4.21 0.32 -25.03
CA GLY A 201 4.58 -0.22 -26.35
C GLY A 201 4.56 -1.76 -26.43
N GLU A 202 4.05 -2.43 -25.39
CA GLU A 202 3.82 -3.88 -25.41
C GLU A 202 2.49 -4.15 -26.14
N GLU A 203 2.54 -4.16 -27.48
CA GLU A 203 1.36 -4.29 -28.34
C GLU A 203 0.71 -5.69 -28.32
N LYS A 204 1.20 -6.60 -27.47
CA LYS A 204 0.55 -7.90 -27.25
C LYS A 204 0.20 -8.05 -25.78
N LEU A 205 -1.04 -7.68 -25.46
CA LEU A 205 -1.77 -8.33 -24.36
C LEU A 205 -1.51 -9.84 -24.46
N PRO A 206 -1.25 -10.55 -23.36
CA PRO A 206 -1.12 -12.00 -23.41
C PRO A 206 -2.41 -12.56 -24.03
N ALA A 207 -2.24 -13.08 -25.24
CA ALA A 207 -3.31 -13.31 -26.20
C ALA A 207 -4.49 -14.02 -25.56
N ASP A 208 -5.71 -13.73 -26.04
CA ASP A 208 -6.79 -14.68 -25.88
C ASP A 208 -6.27 -16.01 -26.40
N GLY A 209 -6.09 -16.98 -25.50
CA GLY A 209 -5.78 -18.34 -25.85
C GLY A 209 -6.96 -18.88 -26.64
N ALA A 210 -6.97 -18.59 -27.95
CA ALA A 210 -7.78 -19.29 -28.90
C ALA A 210 -7.36 -20.76 -28.80
N ALA A 211 -8.32 -21.57 -28.38
CA ALA A 211 -8.24 -23.01 -28.40
C ALA A 211 -7.74 -23.48 -29.78
N GLY A 212 -6.47 -23.86 -29.86
CA GLY A 212 -5.93 -24.63 -30.95
C GLY A 212 -6.26 -26.10 -30.71
N MET A 213 -7.52 -26.49 -30.95
CA MET A 213 -7.82 -27.88 -31.33
C MET A 213 -7.14 -28.11 -32.67
N GLN A 214 -5.98 -28.77 -32.66
CA GLN A 214 -5.56 -29.58 -33.79
C GLN A 214 -5.48 -31.01 -33.28
N GLY A 215 -6.54 -31.76 -33.57
CA GLY A 215 -6.44 -33.20 -33.63
C GLY A 215 -5.44 -33.56 -34.72
N GLN A 216 -4.50 -34.44 -34.39
CA GLN A 216 -3.89 -35.28 -35.38
C GLN A 216 -4.40 -36.70 -35.13
N GLN A 217 -5.20 -37.13 -36.09
CA GLN A 217 -5.56 -38.51 -36.31
C GLN A 217 -4.30 -39.32 -36.57
N SER A 218 -4.37 -40.56 -36.09
CA SER A 218 -3.72 -41.76 -36.59
C SER A 218 -3.09 -41.70 -37.99
N GLU A 219 -1.86 -42.19 -38.10
CA GLU A 219 -1.47 -43.05 -39.22
C GLU A 219 -0.49 -44.12 -38.74
N THR A 220 -1.00 -45.36 -38.77
CA THR A 220 -0.23 -46.61 -38.85
C THR A 220 0.55 -46.65 -40.15
N SER A 221 1.83 -47.06 -40.12
CA SER A 221 2.34 -48.18 -40.95
C SER A 221 3.86 -48.35 -40.87
N LYS A 222 4.23 -49.63 -40.64
CA LYS A 222 5.52 -50.32 -40.86
C LYS A 222 6.62 -50.12 -39.82
#